data_AF-A0A0L6J159-F1
#
_entry.id   AF-A0A0L6J159-F1
#
_cell.length_a   1.000
_cell.length_b   1.000
_cell.length_c   1.000
_cell.angle_alpha   90.00
_cell.angle_beta   90.00
_cell.angle_gamma   90.00
#
_symmetry.space_group_name_H-M   'P 1'
#
loop_
_entity.id
_entity.type
_entity.pdbx_description
1 polymer ?
#
loop_
_entity_poly.entity_id
_entity_poly.type
_entity_poly.pdbx_seq_one_letter_code
_entity_poly.pdbx_strand_id
1 'polypeptide(L)'
;MIGRRTRTAGSLIAAGLWLAPAAPAQAQVGAFIDSLFGRKEEAAPEPDSTPAAPAPAPKKPASKPAKDSAAKDAPKTGTPKPGTKTSDKADHKATEPKVAAVGGPAALAPSEPADAATVLAQANAYFNGMNTLTGNFMQIGADGRRIGGKLTLAKPGRLRFDYDQPSPLEVVADGTSVAVRDRKLATQDLYFIAQTPLKFLLREKIDLARDLTVTDVTNDPGGVRISLEDRATLGGTSKIQLFFDAEMKTLSQWRITDPQGYITTVQLSNLQKPKSVDAGLFFINYGRAEDKAMQQQIQQSQPN
;
A
#
# COMPACT_ATOMS: atom_id res chain seq x y z
N MET A 1 -55.84 41.46 -29.10
CA MET A 1 -54.54 41.41 -29.81
C MET A 1 -53.41 41.30 -28.78
N ILE A 2 -52.28 40.69 -29.15
CA ILE A 2 -50.87 40.96 -28.74
C ILE A 2 -50.62 41.42 -27.28
N GLY A 3 -49.77 40.78 -26.47
CA GLY A 3 -48.88 39.64 -26.74
C GLY A 3 -47.94 39.33 -25.54
N ARG A 4 -47.15 38.25 -25.64
CA ARG A 4 -46.21 37.82 -24.57
C ARG A 4 -45.09 38.82 -24.32
N ARG A 5 -44.66 38.96 -23.05
CA ARG A 5 -43.24 39.12 -22.70
C ARG A 5 -42.87 38.21 -21.54
N THR A 6 -42.00 37.25 -21.81
CA THR A 6 -41.32 36.42 -20.81
C THR A 6 -40.25 37.23 -20.09
N ARG A 7 -40.02 36.93 -18.82
CA ARG A 7 -38.73 37.17 -18.15
C ARG A 7 -38.29 35.91 -17.43
N THR A 8 -37.17 35.36 -17.86
CA THR A 8 -36.47 34.25 -17.21
C THR A 8 -35.77 34.75 -15.95
N ALA A 9 -36.12 34.20 -14.79
CA ALA A 9 -35.29 34.30 -13.60
C ALA A 9 -34.16 33.26 -13.71
N GLY A 10 -32.91 33.73 -13.78
CA GLY A 10 -31.74 32.89 -13.95
C GLY A 10 -31.25 32.25 -12.65
N SER A 11 -30.52 31.14 -12.80
CA SER A 11 -29.96 30.31 -11.74
C SER A 11 -29.16 31.05 -10.66
N LEU A 12 -29.36 30.64 -9.40
CA LEU A 12 -28.28 30.46 -8.45
C LEU A 12 -28.45 29.10 -7.75
N ILE A 13 -27.99 28.03 -8.42
CA ILE A 13 -27.73 26.77 -7.73
C ILE A 13 -26.42 26.99 -6.97
N ALA A 14 -26.52 27.23 -5.67
CA ALA A 14 -25.37 27.23 -4.78
C ALA A 14 -24.85 25.80 -4.63
N ALA A 15 -24.01 25.38 -5.57
CA ALA A 15 -23.24 24.15 -5.47
C ALA A 15 -22.23 24.29 -4.32
N GLY A 16 -22.70 24.00 -3.09
CA GLY A 16 -21.87 23.95 -1.90
C GLY A 16 -20.84 22.85 -2.06
N LEU A 17 -19.66 23.21 -2.58
CA LEU A 17 -18.52 22.32 -2.69
C LEU A 17 -18.01 22.04 -1.28
N TRP A 18 -18.54 21.00 -0.63
CA TRP A 18 -18.00 20.47 0.61
C TRP A 18 -16.58 19.97 0.33
N LEU A 19 -15.57 20.81 0.63
CA LEU A 19 -14.23 20.31 0.83
C LEU A 19 -14.29 19.34 2.01
N ALA A 20 -14.18 18.05 1.72
CA ALA A 20 -13.97 17.06 2.76
C ALA A 20 -12.74 17.49 3.58
N PRO A 21 -12.81 17.56 4.92
CA PRO A 21 -11.69 17.97 5.73
C PRO A 21 -10.54 16.98 5.50
N ALA A 22 -9.37 17.48 5.08
CA ALA A 22 -8.20 16.65 4.89
C ALA A 22 -7.88 15.94 6.21
N ALA A 23 -7.91 14.60 6.20
CA ALA A 23 -7.76 13.81 7.42
C ALA A 23 -6.50 14.24 8.20
N PRO A 24 -6.56 14.33 9.55
CA PRO A 24 -5.40 14.71 10.34
C PRO A 24 -4.26 13.73 10.05
N ALA A 25 -3.01 14.21 10.08
CA ALA A 25 -1.83 13.37 9.76
C ALA A 25 -1.78 12.09 10.62
N GLN A 26 -2.34 12.14 11.83
CA GLN A 26 -2.54 11.01 12.74
C GLN A 26 -3.31 9.84 12.09
N ALA A 27 -4.40 10.11 11.36
CA ALA A 27 -5.19 9.07 10.68
C ALA A 27 -4.45 8.42 9.50
N GLN A 28 -3.45 9.10 8.93
CA GLN A 28 -2.68 8.61 7.78
C GLN A 28 -1.48 7.76 8.20
N VAL A 29 -0.85 8.12 9.33
CA VAL A 29 0.00 7.18 10.04
C VAL A 29 -0.85 5.98 10.48
N GLY A 30 -2.05 6.19 11.02
CA GLY A 30 -3.04 5.13 11.27
C GLY A 30 -3.26 4.19 10.08
N ALA A 31 -3.47 4.71 8.87
CA ALA A 31 -3.60 3.89 7.66
C ALA A 31 -2.31 3.13 7.27
N PHE A 32 -1.11 3.64 7.61
CA PHE A 32 0.14 2.87 7.50
C PHE A 32 0.27 1.82 8.60
N ILE A 33 -0.24 2.09 9.80
CA ILE A 33 -0.32 1.12 10.88
C ILE A 33 -1.26 -0.02 10.49
N ASP A 34 -2.43 0.27 9.93
CA ASP A 34 -3.30 -0.72 9.30
C ASP A 34 -2.55 -1.53 8.22
N SER A 35 -1.75 -0.88 7.39
CA SER A 35 -0.98 -1.51 6.30
C SER A 35 0.22 -2.36 6.79
N LEU A 36 0.79 -2.06 7.97
CA LEU A 36 1.95 -2.75 8.55
C LEU A 36 1.63 -3.77 9.66
N PHE A 37 0.55 -3.55 10.40
CA PHE A 37 0.18 -4.34 11.59
C PHE A 37 -1.21 -4.96 11.43
N GLY A 38 -1.91 -4.60 10.35
CA GLY A 38 -3.28 -4.96 10.04
C GLY A 38 -4.27 -4.06 10.75
N ARG A 39 -5.31 -3.62 10.02
CA ARG A 39 -6.47 -3.00 10.65
C ARG A 39 -7.08 -3.99 11.64
N LYS A 40 -7.01 -3.67 12.94
CA LYS A 40 -7.94 -4.22 13.92
C LYS A 40 -9.33 -3.73 13.53
N GLU A 41 -10.29 -4.63 13.33
CA GLU A 41 -11.62 -4.28 12.81
C GLU A 41 -12.40 -3.42 13.82
N GLU A 42 -12.19 -2.11 13.75
CA GLU A 42 -12.93 -1.11 14.48
C GLU A 42 -14.35 -1.06 13.92
N ALA A 43 -15.34 -1.17 14.81
CA ALA A 43 -16.74 -1.13 14.41
C ALA A 43 -17.01 0.17 13.64
N ALA A 44 -17.73 0.08 12.52
CA ALA A 44 -18.08 1.24 11.73
C ALA A 44 -18.76 2.29 12.64
N PRO A 45 -18.42 3.59 12.51
CA PRO A 45 -19.03 4.62 13.35
C PRO A 45 -20.54 4.56 13.15
N GLU A 46 -21.26 4.31 14.25
CA GLU A 46 -22.72 4.22 14.21
C GLU A 46 -23.28 5.54 13.67
N PRO A 47 -24.13 5.52 12.62
CA PRO A 47 -24.69 6.75 12.08
C PRO A 47 -25.55 7.45 13.14
N ASP A 48 -25.29 8.74 13.36
CA ASP A 48 -25.82 9.51 14.49
C ASP A 48 -27.29 9.20 14.83
N SER A 49 -27.51 8.90 16.12
CA SER A 49 -28.79 8.42 16.65
C SER A 49 -29.87 9.50 16.58
N THR A 50 -30.60 9.53 15.46
CA THR A 50 -31.79 10.38 15.31
C THR A 50 -32.85 9.96 16.34
N PRO A 51 -33.35 10.87 17.20
CA PRO A 51 -34.33 10.50 18.23
C PRO A 51 -35.65 9.97 17.66
N ALA A 52 -36.18 8.92 18.29
CA ALA A 52 -37.56 8.45 18.07
C ALA A 52 -38.59 9.45 18.68
N ALA A 53 -39.90 9.42 18.42
CA ALA A 53 -40.80 8.44 17.81
C ALA A 53 -42.07 9.21 17.29
N PRO A 54 -43.28 8.64 17.07
CA PRO A 54 -43.70 7.24 16.94
C PRO A 54 -44.56 6.95 15.67
N ALA A 55 -44.99 5.69 15.49
CA ALA A 55 -45.99 5.28 14.49
C ALA A 55 -47.40 5.12 15.10
N PRO A 56 -48.45 5.15 14.26
CA PRO A 56 -49.40 4.03 14.28
C PRO A 56 -49.82 3.54 12.87
N ALA A 57 -50.45 2.35 12.82
CA ALA A 57 -50.98 1.69 11.60
C ALA A 57 -52.43 1.19 11.88
N PRO A 58 -53.08 0.28 11.09
CA PRO A 58 -52.90 -0.15 9.69
C PRO A 58 -54.25 -0.15 8.87
N LYS A 59 -54.24 -0.55 7.59
CA LYS A 59 -55.33 -1.32 6.90
C LYS A 59 -54.97 -1.84 5.48
N LYS A 60 -55.79 -2.76 4.96
CA LYS A 60 -55.70 -3.59 3.70
C LYS A 60 -57.14 -3.62 3.07
N PRO A 61 -57.48 -4.28 1.91
CA PRO A 61 -56.71 -5.04 0.91
C PRO A 61 -57.14 -4.89 -0.59
N ALA A 62 -56.57 -5.75 -1.48
CA ALA A 62 -57.00 -6.13 -2.87
C ALA A 62 -56.71 -5.12 -4.01
N SER A 63 -56.63 -5.48 -5.31
CA SER A 63 -57.11 -6.69 -6.04
C SER A 63 -56.26 -7.13 -7.28
N LYS A 64 -56.69 -8.22 -7.97
CA LYS A 64 -56.30 -8.81 -9.29
C LYS A 64 -57.60 -9.46 -9.90
N PRO A 65 -57.72 -10.05 -11.13
CA PRO A 65 -56.77 -10.57 -12.15
C PRO A 65 -56.49 -9.52 -13.28
N ALA A 66 -56.23 -9.74 -14.58
CA ALA A 66 -56.06 -10.87 -15.57
C ALA A 66 -54.95 -10.46 -16.60
N LYS A 67 -54.39 -11.23 -17.55
CA LYS A 67 -54.59 -12.50 -18.31
C LYS A 67 -55.28 -12.41 -19.70
N ASP A 68 -54.46 -12.36 -20.77
CA ASP A 68 -54.47 -13.27 -21.93
C ASP A 68 -53.16 -13.09 -22.75
N SER A 69 -52.40 -14.15 -23.07
CA SER A 69 -52.48 -15.11 -24.21
C SER A 69 -51.80 -14.58 -25.49
N ALA A 70 -50.56 -15.01 -25.82
CA ALA A 70 -50.18 -16.20 -26.63
C ALA A 70 -50.36 -15.99 -28.16
N ALA A 71 -49.44 -16.34 -29.07
CA ALA A 71 -48.09 -16.94 -29.00
C ALA A 71 -47.20 -16.35 -30.17
N LYS A 72 -46.31 -16.98 -30.97
CA LYS A 72 -45.87 -18.39 -31.17
C LYS A 72 -44.51 -18.47 -31.94
N ASP A 73 -43.62 -19.38 -31.51
CA ASP A 73 -42.49 -20.08 -32.20
C ASP A 73 -41.45 -19.38 -33.14
N ALA A 74 -40.29 -20.03 -33.24
CA ALA A 74 -39.17 -19.80 -34.17
C ALA A 74 -38.86 -21.13 -34.93
N PRO A 75 -37.65 -21.48 -35.46
CA PRO A 75 -36.44 -20.71 -35.83
C PRO A 75 -35.83 -21.12 -37.21
N LYS A 76 -34.54 -20.75 -37.45
CA LYS A 76 -33.41 -21.56 -38.02
C LYS A 76 -32.79 -21.27 -39.42
N THR A 77 -31.47 -21.04 -39.36
CA THR A 77 -30.34 -21.41 -40.28
C THR A 77 -30.21 -20.80 -41.70
N GLY A 78 -28.97 -20.37 -42.03
CA GLY A 78 -28.50 -20.08 -43.39
C GLY A 78 -27.11 -19.40 -43.46
N THR A 79 -26.05 -20.16 -43.77
CA THR A 79 -24.69 -19.68 -44.17
C THR A 79 -24.60 -19.65 -45.71
N PRO A 80 -23.76 -18.82 -46.40
CA PRO A 80 -22.29 -19.07 -46.49
C PRO A 80 -21.34 -17.86 -46.79
N LYS A 81 -20.04 -18.20 -46.94
CA LYS A 81 -18.89 -17.45 -47.53
C LYS A 81 -18.92 -17.60 -49.09
N PRO A 82 -17.90 -17.21 -49.91
CA PRO A 82 -16.80 -16.23 -49.80
C PRO A 82 -16.71 -15.27 -51.05
N GLY A 83 -15.63 -14.47 -51.18
CA GLY A 83 -15.27 -13.78 -52.43
C GLY A 83 -13.79 -13.31 -52.48
N THR A 84 -13.16 -13.38 -53.65
CA THR A 84 -11.70 -13.15 -53.86
C THR A 84 -11.41 -12.44 -55.20
N LYS A 85 -10.38 -11.58 -55.25
CA LYS A 85 -9.66 -11.06 -56.45
C LYS A 85 -8.39 -10.30 -55.97
N THR A 86 -7.19 -10.24 -56.57
CA THR A 86 -6.63 -10.34 -57.96
C THR A 86 -7.04 -9.19 -58.90
N SER A 87 -6.14 -8.42 -59.54
CA SER A 87 -4.64 -8.35 -59.54
C SER A 87 -4.19 -6.86 -59.41
N ASP A 88 -2.96 -6.38 -59.68
CA ASP A 88 -2.21 -6.44 -60.95
C ASP A 88 -0.70 -6.12 -60.83
N LYS A 89 0.03 -6.32 -61.95
CA LYS A 89 1.50 -6.15 -62.08
C LYS A 89 1.83 -5.10 -63.15
N ALA A 90 2.73 -4.17 -62.84
CA ALA A 90 3.32 -3.25 -63.82
C ALA A 90 4.80 -2.97 -63.50
N ASP A 91 5.69 -3.23 -64.46
CA ASP A 91 7.13 -3.07 -64.32
C ASP A 91 7.59 -1.71 -64.86
N HIS A 92 8.38 -0.95 -64.08
CA HIS A 92 9.17 0.16 -64.61
C HIS A 92 10.59 0.18 -64.03
N LYS A 93 11.58 0.29 -64.93
CA LYS A 93 13.02 0.23 -64.68
C LYS A 93 13.65 1.61 -64.88
N ALA A 94 14.11 2.26 -63.81
CA ALA A 94 15.07 3.38 -63.89
C ALA A 94 15.76 3.67 -62.54
N THR A 95 17.01 4.16 -62.64
CA THR A 95 17.75 5.01 -61.68
C THR A 95 17.81 4.60 -60.20
N GLU A 96 19.00 4.18 -59.78
CA GLU A 96 19.44 4.19 -58.38
C GLU A 96 19.68 5.63 -57.89
N PRO A 97 19.32 5.95 -56.63
CA PRO A 97 20.03 6.92 -55.82
C PRO A 97 20.70 6.23 -54.63
N LYS A 98 22.02 6.40 -54.50
CA LYS A 98 22.81 5.89 -53.36
C LYS A 98 22.51 6.70 -52.09
N VAL A 99 21.41 6.39 -51.40
CA VAL A 99 21.08 6.98 -50.10
C VAL A 99 21.88 6.27 -49.00
N ALA A 100 22.59 7.03 -48.17
CA ALA A 100 23.30 6.47 -47.03
C ALA A 100 22.32 5.95 -45.98
N ALA A 101 22.53 4.73 -45.48
CA ALA A 101 21.73 4.16 -44.40
C ALA A 101 22.06 4.86 -43.07
N VAL A 102 21.35 5.94 -42.78
CA VAL A 102 21.24 6.49 -41.42
C VAL A 102 20.71 5.39 -40.50
N GLY A 103 21.28 5.27 -39.30
CA GLY A 103 21.11 4.12 -38.43
C GLY A 103 19.65 3.73 -38.20
N GLY A 104 19.33 2.47 -38.45
CA GLY A 104 18.10 1.87 -37.96
C GLY A 104 18.04 1.95 -36.43
N PRO A 105 16.84 1.95 -35.82
CA PRO A 105 16.71 2.04 -34.37
C PRO A 105 17.46 0.90 -33.70
N ALA A 106 18.42 1.25 -32.83
CA ALA A 106 19.05 0.28 -31.95
C ALA A 106 17.94 -0.32 -31.06
N ALA A 107 17.56 -1.57 -31.34
CA ALA A 107 16.64 -2.29 -30.48
C ALA A 107 17.27 -2.35 -29.09
N LEU A 108 16.58 -1.81 -28.07
CA LEU A 108 16.99 -2.01 -26.70
C LEU A 108 16.98 -3.53 -26.47
N ALA A 109 18.15 -4.11 -26.23
CA ALA A 109 18.22 -5.49 -25.82
C ALA A 109 17.37 -5.65 -24.55
N PRO A 110 16.51 -6.68 -24.43
CA PRO A 110 15.84 -6.94 -23.18
C PRO A 110 16.92 -7.14 -22.11
N SER A 111 16.83 -6.39 -21.01
CA SER A 111 17.71 -6.57 -19.87
C SER A 111 17.64 -8.04 -19.44
N GLU A 112 18.79 -8.69 -19.31
CA GLU A 112 18.81 -10.10 -18.89
C GLU A 112 18.03 -10.25 -17.58
N PRO A 113 17.13 -11.26 -17.49
CA PRO A 113 16.46 -11.55 -16.24
C PRO A 113 17.54 -11.83 -15.20
N ALA A 114 17.52 -11.10 -14.09
CA ALA A 114 18.45 -11.35 -13.01
C ALA A 114 18.33 -12.82 -12.59
N ASP A 115 19.46 -13.50 -12.36
CA ASP A 115 19.39 -14.82 -11.74
C ASP A 115 18.75 -14.66 -10.35
N ALA A 116 17.49 -15.07 -10.26
CA ALA A 116 16.68 -14.91 -9.07
C ALA A 116 17.30 -15.64 -7.88
N ALA A 117 18.04 -16.75 -8.11
CA ALA A 117 18.76 -17.44 -7.04
C ALA A 117 19.90 -16.57 -6.48
N THR A 118 20.75 -16.00 -7.34
CA THR A 118 21.81 -15.06 -6.94
C THR A 118 21.25 -13.80 -6.27
N VAL A 119 20.20 -13.19 -6.81
CA VAL A 119 19.58 -11.99 -6.21
C VAL A 119 18.97 -12.28 -4.83
N LEU A 120 18.24 -13.40 -4.68
CA LEU A 120 17.68 -13.78 -3.38
C LEU A 120 18.79 -14.14 -2.38
N ALA A 121 19.88 -14.77 -2.82
CA ALA A 121 21.04 -15.01 -1.97
C ALA A 121 21.71 -13.72 -1.49
N GLN A 122 21.83 -12.70 -2.36
CA GLN A 122 22.35 -11.37 -2.00
C GLN A 122 21.41 -10.63 -1.04
N ALA A 123 20.09 -10.66 -1.27
CA ALA A 123 19.11 -10.07 -0.36
C ALA A 123 19.10 -10.77 1.02
N ASN A 124 19.15 -12.10 1.05
CA ASN A 124 19.32 -12.88 2.28
C ASN A 124 20.62 -12.49 3.00
N ALA A 125 21.75 -12.36 2.30
CA ALA A 125 23.02 -11.93 2.88
C ALA A 125 22.94 -10.50 3.45
N TYR A 126 22.30 -9.57 2.74
CA TYR A 126 22.06 -8.19 3.23
C TYR A 126 21.24 -8.17 4.53
N PHE A 127 20.12 -8.90 4.60
CA PHE A 127 19.28 -8.91 5.80
C PHE A 127 19.89 -9.69 6.96
N ASN A 128 20.67 -10.75 6.70
CA ASN A 128 21.34 -11.53 7.75
C ASN A 128 22.62 -10.85 8.25
N GLY A 129 23.26 -10.01 7.43
CA GLY A 129 24.44 -9.20 7.79
C GLY A 129 24.14 -7.88 8.52
N MET A 130 22.91 -7.66 9.00
CA MET A 130 22.50 -6.44 9.70
C MET A 130 21.85 -6.75 11.06
N ASN A 131 22.66 -6.78 12.12
CA ASN A 131 22.17 -6.84 13.49
C ASN A 131 21.51 -5.52 13.94
N THR A 132 21.89 -4.40 13.34
CA THR A 132 21.49 -3.04 13.72
C THR A 132 21.43 -2.15 12.48
N LEU A 133 20.45 -1.25 12.44
CA LEU A 133 20.28 -0.27 11.36
C LEU A 133 19.64 1.01 11.92
N THR A 134 20.19 2.17 11.55
CA THR A 134 19.62 3.49 11.86
C THR A 134 19.62 4.36 10.62
N GLY A 135 18.65 5.26 10.48
CA GLY A 135 18.61 6.23 9.38
C GLY A 135 17.30 7.00 9.34
N ASN A 136 17.05 7.67 8.22
CA ASN A 136 15.84 8.46 8.01
C ASN A 136 14.88 7.70 7.09
N PHE A 137 13.58 7.83 7.31
CA PHE A 137 12.54 7.30 6.43
C PHE A 137 11.61 8.40 5.92
N MET A 138 11.07 8.19 4.72
CA MET A 138 9.93 8.94 4.18
C MET A 138 8.83 7.96 3.82
N GLN A 139 7.76 7.96 4.60
CA GLN A 139 6.53 7.22 4.32
C GLN A 139 5.70 8.01 3.29
N ILE A 140 5.11 7.30 2.33
CA ILE A 140 4.11 7.80 1.38
C ILE A 140 2.88 6.89 1.51
N GLY A 141 1.80 7.40 2.10
CA GLY A 141 0.55 6.65 2.30
C GLY A 141 -0.26 6.47 1.01
N ALA A 142 -1.35 5.70 1.08
CA ALA A 142 -2.22 5.41 -0.06
C ALA A 142 -2.92 6.64 -0.66
N ASP A 143 -3.06 7.73 0.12
CA ASP A 143 -3.54 9.04 -0.32
C ASP A 143 -2.43 9.97 -0.88
N GLY A 144 -1.19 9.47 -0.97
CA GLY A 144 -0.04 10.20 -1.51
C GLY A 144 0.62 11.21 -0.56
N ARG A 145 0.06 11.48 0.63
CA ARG A 145 0.71 12.37 1.60
C ARG A 145 1.94 11.70 2.20
N ARG A 146 2.93 12.54 2.50
CA ARG A 146 4.29 12.14 2.88
C ARG A 146 4.58 12.54 4.31
N ILE A 147 5.14 11.62 5.09
CA ILE A 147 5.47 11.84 6.50
C ILE A 147 6.88 11.29 6.76
N GLY A 148 7.74 12.12 7.34
CA GLY A 148 9.13 11.79 7.64
C GLY A 148 9.34 11.24 9.05
N GLY A 149 10.53 10.70 9.27
CA GLY A 149 10.99 10.33 10.60
C GLY A 149 12.33 9.61 10.62
N LYS A 150 12.70 9.13 11.81
CA LYS A 150 13.91 8.35 12.07
C LYS A 150 13.55 6.88 12.32
N LEU A 151 14.24 5.99 11.62
CA LEU A 151 14.19 4.54 11.77
C LEU A 151 15.34 4.07 12.68
N THR A 152 15.03 3.22 13.65
CA THR A 152 16.02 2.48 14.46
C THR A 152 15.60 1.00 14.52
N LEU A 153 16.51 0.08 14.20
CA LEU A 153 16.25 -1.37 14.16
C LEU A 153 17.37 -2.09 14.90
N ALA A 154 17.02 -3.11 15.69
CA ALA A 154 17.98 -4.02 16.31
C ALA A 154 17.45 -5.46 16.34
N LYS A 155 18.18 -6.39 15.73
CA LYS A 155 17.82 -7.81 15.75
C LYS A 155 18.09 -8.45 17.12
N PRO A 156 17.38 -9.54 17.47
CA PRO A 156 16.11 -9.94 16.87
C PRO A 156 14.97 -9.00 17.30
N GLY A 157 14.00 -8.80 16.40
CA GLY A 157 12.66 -8.33 16.73
C GLY A 157 12.46 -6.84 17.01
N ARG A 158 13.49 -6.07 17.39
CA ARG A 158 13.30 -4.68 17.85
C ARG A 158 13.32 -3.67 16.71
N LEU A 159 12.35 -2.76 16.74
CA LEU A 159 12.14 -1.72 15.72
C LEU A 159 11.57 -0.44 16.37
N ARG A 160 11.90 0.72 15.82
CA ARG A 160 11.33 2.01 16.21
C ARG A 160 11.20 2.91 14.99
N PHE A 161 9.99 3.44 14.76
CA PHE A 161 9.75 4.59 13.89
C PHE A 161 9.40 5.80 14.77
N ASP A 162 10.33 6.74 14.86
CA ASP A 162 10.09 8.07 15.43
C ASP A 162 9.58 8.98 14.31
N TYR A 163 8.33 9.44 14.36
CA TYR A 163 7.85 10.40 13.37
C TYR A 163 8.25 11.84 13.71
N ASP A 164 8.55 12.60 12.66
CA ASP A 164 8.83 14.03 12.74
C ASP A 164 7.56 14.84 13.07
N GLN A 165 7.76 16.01 13.68
CA GLN A 165 6.66 16.95 13.91
C GLN A 165 6.06 17.42 12.58
N PRO A 166 4.73 17.62 12.49
CA PRO A 166 3.77 17.68 13.59
C PRO A 166 3.14 16.34 14.01
N SER A 167 3.66 15.19 13.56
CA SER A 167 3.09 13.89 13.95
C SER A 167 3.37 13.56 15.43
N PRO A 168 2.35 13.33 16.27
CA PRO A 168 2.55 12.92 17.65
C PRO A 168 2.88 11.43 17.77
N LEU A 169 2.85 10.66 16.68
CA LEU A 169 2.90 9.19 16.74
C LEU A 169 4.33 8.66 16.87
N GLU A 170 4.47 7.51 17.52
CA GLU A 170 5.66 6.64 17.48
C GLU A 170 5.22 5.17 17.36
N VAL A 171 6.07 4.36 16.71
CA VAL A 171 5.89 2.90 16.62
C VAL A 171 7.09 2.23 17.24
N VAL A 172 6.88 1.27 18.13
CA VAL A 172 7.93 0.59 18.89
C VAL A 172 7.65 -0.91 18.91
N ALA A 173 8.63 -1.73 18.52
CA ALA A 173 8.59 -3.18 18.66
C ALA A 173 9.66 -3.64 19.65
N ASP A 174 9.29 -4.46 20.63
CA ASP A 174 10.20 -5.03 21.64
C ASP A 174 10.79 -6.39 21.21
N GLY A 175 10.20 -7.00 20.19
CA GLY A 175 10.55 -8.30 19.63
C GLY A 175 9.48 -9.38 19.79
N THR A 176 8.42 -9.12 20.56
CA THR A 176 7.21 -9.96 20.66
C THR A 176 5.99 -9.21 20.13
N SER A 177 5.85 -7.94 20.54
CA SER A 177 4.72 -7.08 20.17
C SER A 177 5.21 -5.84 19.43
N VAL A 178 4.24 -5.11 18.87
CA VAL A 178 4.41 -3.76 18.37
C VAL A 178 3.40 -2.86 19.05
N ALA A 179 3.90 -1.82 19.70
CA ALA A 179 3.15 -0.71 20.27
C ALA A 179 3.08 0.45 19.27
N VAL A 180 1.89 0.98 19.09
CA VAL A 180 1.61 2.19 18.31
C VAL A 180 1.08 3.22 19.28
N ARG A 181 1.74 4.38 19.41
CA ARG A 181 1.44 5.36 20.47
C ARG A 181 1.20 6.73 19.89
N ASP A 182 0.09 7.37 20.25
CA ASP A 182 -0.08 8.81 20.05
C ASP A 182 0.39 9.56 21.30
N ARG A 183 1.53 10.25 21.22
CA ARG A 183 2.13 10.99 22.34
C ARG A 183 1.28 12.19 22.81
N LYS A 184 0.30 12.63 22.01
CA LYS A 184 -0.63 13.74 22.32
C LYS A 184 -1.93 13.24 22.95
N LEU A 185 -2.39 12.04 22.57
CA LEU A 185 -3.60 11.41 23.14
C LEU A 185 -3.30 10.43 24.28
N ALA A 186 -2.03 10.09 24.50
CA ALA A 186 -1.56 9.10 25.49
C ALA A 186 -2.15 7.69 25.29
N THR A 187 -2.57 7.36 24.06
CA THR A 187 -3.07 6.03 23.68
C THR A 187 -1.90 5.10 23.30
N GLN A 188 -2.11 3.78 23.45
CA GLN A 188 -1.20 2.76 22.93
C GLN A 188 -1.97 1.53 22.46
N ASP A 189 -1.93 1.26 21.15
CA ASP A 189 -2.45 0.03 20.55
C ASP A 189 -1.34 -1.02 20.43
N LEU A 190 -1.70 -2.29 20.64
CA LEU A 190 -0.76 -3.41 20.71
C LEU A 190 -1.12 -4.52 19.71
N TYR A 191 -0.12 -4.93 18.92
CA TYR A 191 -0.22 -5.94 17.86
C TYR A 191 0.89 -6.99 18.03
N PHE A 192 0.68 -8.24 17.59
CA PHE A 192 1.77 -9.23 17.59
C PHE A 192 2.68 -9.05 16.38
N ILE A 193 4.00 -9.06 16.61
CA ILE A 193 5.00 -8.84 15.55
C ILE A 193 4.91 -9.87 14.42
N ALA A 194 4.43 -11.08 14.72
CA ALA A 194 4.25 -12.18 13.77
C ALA A 194 3.11 -11.95 12.75
N GLN A 195 2.21 -11.00 13.00
CA GLN A 195 1.07 -10.69 12.11
C GLN A 195 1.38 -9.59 11.09
N THR A 196 2.61 -9.05 11.12
CA THR A 196 3.06 -7.90 10.32
C THR A 196 3.68 -8.36 8.99
N PRO A 197 3.58 -7.60 7.87
CA PRO A 197 4.30 -7.92 6.65
C PRO A 197 5.81 -7.68 6.80
N LEU A 198 6.26 -6.78 7.68
CA LEU A 198 7.69 -6.48 7.88
C LEU A 198 8.43 -7.43 8.84
N LYS A 199 7.76 -8.44 9.40
CA LYS A 199 8.36 -9.40 10.35
C LYS A 199 9.67 -10.04 9.84
N PHE A 200 9.79 -10.24 8.53
CA PHE A 200 11.00 -10.83 7.92
C PHE A 200 12.25 -9.95 8.08
N LEU A 201 12.11 -8.61 8.12
CA LEU A 201 13.23 -7.69 8.37
C LEU A 201 13.81 -7.87 9.78
N LEU A 202 12.97 -8.30 10.73
CA LEU A 202 13.27 -8.25 12.17
C LEU A 202 13.74 -9.61 12.72
N ARG A 203 13.47 -10.72 12.03
CA ARG A 203 13.98 -12.04 12.45
C ARG A 203 15.51 -12.04 12.51
N GLU A 204 16.07 -12.78 13.49
CA GLU A 204 17.52 -12.98 13.63
C GLU A 204 18.15 -13.46 12.32
N LYS A 205 17.52 -14.48 11.71
CA LYS A 205 17.87 -15.03 10.40
C LYS A 205 16.61 -15.11 9.53
N ILE A 206 16.78 -14.88 8.24
CA ILE A 206 15.73 -14.95 7.22
C ILE A 206 16.22 -15.71 5.99
N ASP A 207 15.33 -16.50 5.38
CA ASP A 207 15.47 -16.97 4.01
C ASP A 207 14.21 -16.61 3.22
N LEU A 208 14.29 -15.54 2.42
CA LEU A 208 13.16 -14.99 1.64
C LEU A 208 12.50 -16.03 0.72
N ALA A 209 13.22 -17.07 0.30
CA ALA A 209 12.69 -18.14 -0.56
C ALA A 209 11.96 -19.26 0.20
N ARG A 210 12.06 -19.29 1.55
CA ARG A 210 11.36 -20.25 2.42
C ARG A 210 10.28 -19.59 3.28
N ASP A 211 10.56 -18.39 3.74
CA ASP A 211 9.73 -17.66 4.71
C ASP A 211 8.58 -16.87 4.06
N LEU A 212 8.68 -16.61 2.75
CA LEU A 212 7.72 -15.84 1.94
C LEU A 212 7.55 -16.50 0.57
N THR A 213 6.46 -16.18 -0.14
CA THR A 213 6.29 -16.59 -1.54
C THR A 213 6.92 -15.54 -2.45
N VAL A 214 8.10 -15.79 -3.00
CA VAL A 214 8.67 -14.91 -4.05
C VAL A 214 7.81 -15.02 -5.31
N THR A 215 7.40 -13.88 -5.87
CA THR A 215 6.51 -13.81 -7.04
C THR A 215 7.18 -13.25 -8.29
N ASP A 216 8.20 -12.39 -8.14
CA ASP A 216 8.92 -11.76 -9.25
C ASP A 216 10.27 -11.20 -8.76
N VAL A 217 11.28 -11.21 -9.63
CA VAL A 217 12.61 -10.61 -9.43
C VAL A 217 13.00 -9.92 -10.74
N THR A 218 13.25 -8.60 -10.71
CA THR A 218 13.53 -7.80 -11.91
C THR A 218 14.68 -6.83 -11.70
N ASN A 219 15.48 -6.63 -12.74
CA ASN A 219 16.39 -5.49 -12.87
C ASN A 219 15.61 -4.30 -13.46
N ASP A 220 15.18 -3.35 -12.63
CA ASP A 220 14.58 -2.09 -13.07
C ASP A 220 15.71 -1.04 -13.32
N PRO A 221 15.52 0.03 -14.12
CA PRO A 221 16.56 1.03 -14.36
C PRO A 221 17.07 1.80 -13.12
N GLY A 222 16.39 1.69 -11.98
CA GLY A 222 16.82 2.27 -10.70
C GLY A 222 17.52 1.30 -9.74
N GLY A 223 17.68 0.02 -10.12
CA GLY A 223 18.22 -1.04 -9.26
C GLY A 223 17.34 -2.30 -9.26
N VAL A 224 17.55 -3.19 -8.30
CA VAL A 224 16.91 -4.51 -8.29
C VAL A 224 15.61 -4.48 -7.48
N ARG A 225 14.53 -5.03 -8.04
CA ARG A 225 13.23 -5.18 -7.38
C ARG A 225 12.93 -6.66 -7.12
N ILE A 226 12.57 -6.98 -5.88
CA ILE A 226 12.10 -8.30 -5.46
C ILE A 226 10.64 -8.16 -5.00
N SER A 227 9.73 -8.92 -5.58
CA SER A 227 8.31 -8.98 -5.20
C SER A 227 8.01 -10.29 -4.45
N LEU A 228 7.31 -10.19 -3.32
CA LEU A 228 6.99 -11.31 -2.43
C LEU A 228 5.53 -11.20 -1.94
N GLU A 229 4.96 -12.33 -1.51
CA GLU A 229 3.67 -12.40 -0.80
C GLU A 229 3.85 -13.05 0.58
N ASP A 230 3.22 -12.44 1.58
CA ASP A 230 3.09 -12.95 2.95
C ASP A 230 1.64 -13.33 3.19
N ARG A 231 1.39 -14.60 3.53
CA ARG A 231 0.04 -15.15 3.77
C ARG A 231 -0.30 -15.27 5.26
N ALA A 232 0.62 -14.89 6.13
CA ALA A 232 0.50 -14.95 7.59
C ALA A 232 0.41 -13.53 8.19
N THR A 233 -0.29 -12.64 7.49
CA THR A 233 -0.56 -11.26 7.90
C THR A 233 -2.00 -11.11 8.38
N LEU A 234 -2.25 -10.16 9.30
CA LEU A 234 -3.61 -9.88 9.76
C LEU A 234 -4.47 -9.39 8.56
N GLY A 235 -5.70 -9.89 8.46
CA GLY A 235 -6.64 -9.54 7.38
C GLY A 235 -6.47 -10.31 6.06
N GLY A 236 -5.39 -11.08 5.86
CA GLY A 236 -5.21 -11.90 4.66
C GLY A 236 -3.79 -11.91 4.11
N THR A 237 -3.65 -11.89 2.78
CA THR A 237 -2.34 -11.91 2.09
C THR A 237 -1.88 -10.49 1.74
N SER A 238 -0.73 -10.08 2.28
CA SER A 238 -0.07 -8.82 1.92
C SER A 238 1.00 -9.04 0.85
N LYS A 239 1.17 -8.07 -0.05
CA LYS A 239 2.25 -8.06 -1.05
C LYS A 239 3.35 -7.11 -0.61
N ILE A 240 4.60 -7.56 -0.75
CA ILE A 240 5.81 -6.84 -0.33
C ILE A 240 6.68 -6.66 -1.57
N GLN A 241 7.19 -5.45 -1.81
CA GLN A 241 8.16 -5.18 -2.86
C GLN A 241 9.37 -4.45 -2.27
N LEU A 242 10.54 -5.03 -2.46
CA LEU A 242 11.82 -4.54 -1.97
C LEU A 242 12.60 -3.95 -3.14
N PHE A 243 13.15 -2.75 -2.95
CA PHE A 243 13.93 -2.03 -3.95
C PHE A 243 15.33 -1.82 -3.40
N PHE A 244 16.31 -2.40 -4.07
CA PHE A 244 17.73 -2.27 -3.79
C PHE A 244 18.40 -1.32 -4.78
N ASP A 245 19.57 -0.80 -4.42
CA ASP A 245 20.49 -0.24 -5.41
C ASP A 245 20.95 -1.31 -6.43
N ALA A 246 21.48 -0.87 -7.56
CA ALA A 246 21.93 -1.77 -8.64
C ALA A 246 23.11 -2.70 -8.23
N GLU A 247 23.74 -2.43 -7.08
CA GLU A 247 24.84 -3.22 -6.52
C GLU A 247 24.39 -4.19 -5.40
N MET A 248 23.08 -4.22 -5.08
CA MET A 248 22.50 -5.04 -4.00
C MET A 248 23.12 -4.81 -2.60
N LYS A 249 23.70 -3.63 -2.39
CA LYS A 249 24.37 -3.19 -1.15
C LYS A 249 23.42 -2.50 -0.17
N THR A 250 22.37 -1.87 -0.67
CA THR A 250 21.45 -1.03 0.13
C THR A 250 20.00 -1.24 -0.30
N LEU A 251 19.13 -1.56 0.66
CA LEU A 251 17.69 -1.42 0.47
C LEU A 251 17.33 0.07 0.52
N SER A 252 16.85 0.63 -0.58
CA SER A 252 16.52 2.05 -0.72
C SER A 252 15.04 2.36 -0.47
N GLN A 253 14.16 1.38 -0.71
CA GLN A 253 12.71 1.52 -0.53
C GLN A 253 12.08 0.14 -0.29
N TRP A 254 11.00 0.11 0.49
CA TRP A 254 10.02 -0.99 0.43
C TRP A 254 8.62 -0.44 0.14
N ARG A 255 7.78 -1.26 -0.49
CA ARG A 255 6.36 -0.98 -0.74
C ARG A 255 5.54 -2.17 -0.29
N ILE A 256 4.44 -1.90 0.41
CA ILE A 256 3.50 -2.91 0.89
C ILE A 256 2.13 -2.59 0.29
N THR A 257 1.47 -3.62 -0.21
CA THR A 257 0.03 -3.62 -0.51
C THR A 257 -0.64 -4.54 0.50
N ASP A 258 -1.58 -4.02 1.27
CA ASP A 258 -2.34 -4.81 2.24
C ASP A 258 -3.44 -5.66 1.55
N PRO A 259 -4.14 -6.56 2.29
CA PRO A 259 -5.19 -7.40 1.72
C PRO A 259 -6.39 -6.62 1.15
N GLN A 260 -6.58 -5.36 1.58
CA GLN A 260 -7.62 -4.45 1.11
C GLN A 260 -7.20 -3.65 -0.14
N GLY A 261 -5.91 -3.72 -0.51
CA GLY A 261 -5.35 -3.05 -1.69
C GLY A 261 -4.75 -1.67 -1.42
N TYR A 262 -4.70 -1.20 -0.16
CA TYR A 262 -4.02 0.06 0.15
C TYR A 262 -2.50 -0.12 0.02
N ILE A 263 -1.87 0.84 -0.64
CA ILE A 263 -0.44 0.83 -0.92
C ILE A 263 0.25 1.83 0.01
N THR A 264 1.18 1.35 0.83
CA THR A 264 2.12 2.24 1.53
C THR A 264 3.55 2.01 1.04
N THR A 265 4.25 3.09 0.73
CA THR A 265 5.67 3.06 0.34
C THR A 265 6.50 3.71 1.44
N VAL A 266 7.66 3.13 1.78
CA VAL A 266 8.63 3.71 2.70
C VAL A 266 9.98 3.79 1.99
N GLN A 267 10.48 5.00 1.80
CA GLN A 267 11.79 5.30 1.27
C GLN A 267 12.79 5.45 2.41
N LEU A 268 14.01 4.95 2.24
CA LEU A 268 15.07 4.94 3.24
C LEU A 268 16.24 5.81 2.79
N SER A 269 16.84 6.53 3.73
CA SER A 269 18.00 7.38 3.46
C SER A 269 18.92 7.47 4.68
N ASN A 270 20.16 7.90 4.48
CA ASN A 270 21.16 8.07 5.55
C ASN A 270 21.36 6.80 6.40
N LEU A 271 21.27 5.62 5.79
CA LEU A 271 21.36 4.34 6.48
C LEU A 271 22.78 4.08 7.03
N GLN A 272 22.84 3.77 8.32
CA GLN A 272 24.05 3.46 9.07
C GLN A 272 23.86 2.15 9.85
N LYS A 273 24.94 1.40 10.07
CA LYS A 273 24.94 0.11 10.78
C LYS A 273 25.75 0.22 12.07
N PRO A 274 25.28 0.96 13.09
CA PRO A 274 26.04 1.23 14.31
C PRO A 274 26.25 -0.06 15.13
N LYS A 275 27.41 -0.22 15.77
CA LYS A 275 27.75 -1.45 16.54
C LYS A 275 26.72 -1.81 17.61
N SER A 276 26.03 -0.82 18.17
CA SER A 276 24.97 -0.95 19.16
C SER A 276 24.01 0.23 19.06
N VAL A 277 22.79 0.04 19.54
CA VAL A 277 21.79 1.08 19.79
C VAL A 277 21.25 0.89 21.22
N ASP A 278 20.71 1.94 21.84
CA ASP A 278 20.10 1.82 23.16
C ASP A 278 18.91 0.86 23.14
N ALA A 279 18.81 0.02 24.18
CA ALA A 279 17.71 -0.92 24.38
C ALA A 279 16.44 -0.22 24.91
N GLY A 280 16.58 0.87 25.66
CA GLY A 280 15.46 1.66 26.21
C GLY A 280 14.53 2.22 25.14
N LEU A 281 15.07 2.56 23.96
CA LEU A 281 14.31 2.97 22.77
C LEU A 281 13.17 2.01 22.39
N PHE A 282 13.32 0.71 22.68
CA PHE A 282 12.41 -0.35 22.27
C PHE A 282 11.43 -0.81 23.36
N PHE A 283 11.41 -0.12 24.50
CA PHE A 283 10.60 -0.53 25.65
C PHE A 283 9.08 -0.35 25.42
N ILE A 284 8.32 -1.42 25.70
CA ILE A 284 6.85 -1.42 25.69
C ILE A 284 6.33 -1.56 27.12
N ASN A 285 5.50 -0.59 27.55
CA ASN A 285 4.74 -0.70 28.79
C ASN A 285 3.40 -1.39 28.49
N TYR A 286 3.15 -2.57 29.04
CA TYR A 286 1.90 -3.34 28.85
C TYR A 286 0.83 -3.01 29.92
N GLY A 287 1.03 -1.93 30.69
CA GLY A 287 0.12 -1.48 31.75
C GLY A 287 0.38 -2.11 33.12
N ARG A 288 1.32 -3.06 33.22
CA ARG A 288 1.66 -3.79 34.46
C ARG A 288 2.40 -2.87 35.45
N ALA A 289 2.53 -3.29 36.70
CA ALA A 289 3.11 -2.45 37.75
C ALA A 289 4.63 -2.28 37.55
N GLU A 290 5.30 -3.37 37.24
CA GLU A 290 6.71 -3.47 36.90
C GLU A 290 7.07 -2.66 35.64
N ASP A 291 6.19 -2.65 34.63
CA ASP A 291 6.39 -1.87 33.40
C ASP A 291 6.37 -0.37 33.69
N LYS A 292 5.44 0.09 34.54
CA LYS A 292 5.31 1.49 34.93
C LYS A 292 6.53 1.97 35.73
N ALA A 293 7.04 1.15 36.64
CA ALA A 293 8.27 1.43 37.38
C ALA A 293 9.48 1.53 36.43
N MET A 294 9.63 0.58 35.51
CA MET A 294 10.69 0.60 34.49
C MET A 294 10.59 1.84 33.59
N GLN A 295 9.38 2.22 33.14
CA GLN A 295 9.19 3.42 32.33
C GLN A 295 9.58 4.70 33.08
N GLN A 296 9.30 4.80 34.38
CA GLN A 296 9.72 5.93 35.22
C GLN A 296 11.24 5.99 35.34
N GLN A 297 11.91 4.86 35.57
CA GLN A 297 13.37 4.79 35.64
C GLN A 297 14.03 5.17 34.30
N ILE A 298 13.49 4.72 33.16
CA ILE A 298 13.97 5.12 31.84
C ILE A 298 13.85 6.64 31.65
N GLN A 299 12.68 7.23 31.97
CA GLN A 299 12.47 8.69 31.88
C GLN A 299 13.42 9.49 32.79
N GLN A 300 13.70 9.01 34.00
CA GLN A 300 14.66 9.64 34.92
C GLN A 300 16.11 9.53 34.45
N SER A 301 16.43 8.57 33.58
CA SER A 301 17.78 8.33 33.07
C SER A 301 18.13 9.07 31.77
N GLN A 302 17.14 9.66 31.08
CA GLN A 302 17.36 10.40 29.85
C GLN A 302 17.77 11.85 30.18
N PRO A 303 18.93 12.35 29.68
CA PRO A 303 19.29 13.75 29.83
C PRO A 303 18.33 14.64 29.01
N ASN A 304 17.99 15.79 29.60
CA ASN A 304 17.06 16.79 29.07
C ASN A 304 17.76 17.83 28.19
#